data_AF-A0A9P6SN44-F1
#
_entry.id   AF-A0A9P6SN44-F1
#
_cell.length_a   1.000
_cell.length_b   1.000
_cell.length_c   1.000
_cell.angle_alpha   90.00
_cell.angle_beta   90.00
_cell.angle_gamma   90.00
#
_symmetry.space_group_name_H-M   'P 1'
#
loop_
_entity.id
_entity.type
_entity.pdbx_description
1 polymer ?
#
loop_
_entity_poly.entity_id
_entity_poly.type
_entity_poly.pdbx_seq_one_letter_code
_entity_poly.pdbx_strand_id
1 'polypeptide(L)'
;MERSFSHLLRTSRLATFDKNISQIYTTSGKAKAIGDWGLKRNLPTVLRTHYLTIEQLDTAEHQTPFQSASSDFLFLQRWKENFPRSRPPQPQPVTVKKDLSTMTDKEFEKLLETAREKRQ
;
A
#
# COMPACT_ATOMS: atom_id res chain seq x y z
N MET A 1 -32.68 -7.94 6.34
CA MET A 1 -31.66 -7.64 7.38
C MET A 1 -30.95 -6.37 6.95
N GLU A 2 -31.33 -5.24 7.55
CA GLU A 2 -30.69 -3.94 7.32
C GLU A 2 -29.20 -4.05 7.65
N ARG A 3 -28.32 -3.82 6.67
CA ARG A 3 -26.88 -3.75 6.93
C ARG A 3 -26.59 -2.37 7.50
N SER A 4 -26.13 -2.32 8.75
CA SER A 4 -25.68 -1.06 9.36
C SER A 4 -24.58 -0.40 8.50
N PHE A 5 -24.54 0.93 8.50
CA PHE A 5 -23.51 1.71 7.81
C PHE A 5 -22.09 1.26 8.16
N SER A 6 -21.83 0.94 9.42
CA SER A 6 -20.51 0.48 9.89
C SER A 6 -20.08 -0.83 9.21
N HIS A 7 -21.05 -1.72 8.94
CA HIS A 7 -20.80 -2.96 8.23
C HIS A 7 -20.48 -2.70 6.76
N LEU A 8 -21.26 -1.83 6.09
CA LEU A 8 -21.00 -1.45 4.70
C LEU A 8 -19.63 -0.78 4.53
N LEU A 9 -19.28 0.14 5.43
CA LEU A 9 -17.99 0.84 5.42
C LEU A 9 -16.83 -0.16 5.58
N ARG A 10 -16.93 -1.09 6.53
CA ARG A 10 -15.91 -2.12 6.77
C ARG A 10 -15.66 -3.00 5.54
N THR A 11 -16.70 -3.28 4.75
CA THR A 11 -16.61 -4.07 3.51
C THR A 11 -16.32 -3.25 2.26
N SER A 12 -16.23 -1.92 2.37
CA SER A 12 -16.01 -1.03 1.22
C SER A 12 -14.57 -1.11 0.71
N ARG A 13 -14.37 -0.76 -0.57
CA ARG A 13 -13.03 -0.67 -1.18
C ARG A 13 -12.17 0.46 -0.62
N LEU A 14 -12.79 1.47 -0.02
CA LEU A 14 -12.06 2.56 0.62
C LEU A 14 -11.46 2.11 1.96
N ALA A 15 -12.15 1.22 2.69
CA ALA A 15 -11.65 0.67 3.95
C ALA A 15 -10.47 -0.30 3.79
N THR A 16 -10.17 -0.76 2.57
CA THR A 16 -8.98 -1.58 2.30
C THR A 16 -7.71 -0.76 2.10
N PHE A 17 -7.79 0.57 2.12
CA PHE A 17 -6.62 1.45 1.99
C PHE A 17 -5.70 1.32 3.23
N ASP A 18 -4.42 1.06 2.98
CA ASP A 18 -3.36 1.08 3.99
C ASP A 18 -2.18 1.90 3.45
N LYS A 19 -1.76 2.92 4.20
CA LYS A 19 -0.64 3.82 3.85
C LYS A 19 0.71 3.11 3.73
N ASN A 20 0.87 1.96 4.41
CA ASN A 20 2.13 1.23 4.41
C ASN A 20 2.29 0.37 3.15
N ILE A 21 1.21 0.18 2.39
CA ILE A 21 1.19 -0.62 1.18
C ILE A 21 1.08 0.33 0.00
N SER A 22 2.08 0.32 -0.89
CA SER A 22 2.05 1.07 -2.15
C SER A 22 1.08 0.42 -3.15
N GLN A 23 -0.21 0.46 -2.83
CA GLN A 23 -1.27 -0.12 -3.66
C GLN A 23 -1.48 0.72 -4.92
N ILE A 24 -1.56 0.03 -6.06
CA ILE A 24 -1.85 0.64 -7.35
C ILE A 24 -3.36 0.72 -7.55
N TYR A 25 -3.87 1.93 -7.78
CA TYR A 25 -5.26 2.21 -8.12
C TYR A 25 -5.40 2.52 -9.60
N THR A 26 -6.57 2.17 -10.15
CA THR A 26 -6.99 2.46 -11.52
C THR A 26 -8.44 2.91 -11.51
N THR A 27 -8.82 3.74 -12.48
CA THR A 27 -10.21 4.18 -12.68
C THR A 27 -10.67 3.88 -14.11
N SER A 28 -11.97 4.01 -14.36
CA SER A 28 -12.54 3.87 -15.70
C SER A 28 -12.31 5.13 -16.54
N GLY A 29 -12.32 5.02 -17.88
CA GLY A 29 -12.06 6.16 -18.76
C GLY A 29 -13.02 7.36 -18.56
N LYS A 30 -14.31 7.09 -18.30
CA LYS A 30 -15.32 8.13 -18.02
C LYS A 30 -15.06 8.85 -16.70
N ALA A 31 -14.76 8.09 -15.65
CA ALA A 31 -14.44 8.64 -14.33
C ALA A 31 -13.12 9.42 -14.36
N LYS A 32 -12.09 8.91 -15.09
CA LYS A 32 -10.82 9.61 -15.32
C LYS A 32 -11.01 11.00 -15.93
N ALA A 33 -11.91 11.13 -16.91
CA ALA A 33 -12.17 12.40 -17.59
C ALA A 33 -12.69 13.49 -16.62
N ILE A 34 -13.36 13.09 -15.54
CA ILE A 34 -13.89 13.99 -14.48
C ILE A 34 -12.90 14.10 -13.32
N GLY A 35 -11.84 13.28 -13.30
CA GLY A 35 -10.91 13.17 -12.19
C GLY A 35 -11.43 12.33 -11.03
N ASP A 36 -12.44 11.48 -11.25
CA ASP A 36 -12.98 10.59 -10.22
C ASP A 36 -12.17 9.28 -10.13
N TRP A 37 -11.63 9.05 -8.94
CA TRP A 37 -10.83 7.87 -8.57
C TRP A 37 -11.43 7.12 -7.37
N GLY A 38 -12.65 7.46 -6.93
CA GLY A 38 -13.25 6.86 -5.73
C GLY A 38 -12.54 7.26 -4.43
N LEU A 39 -11.89 8.43 -4.42
CA LEU A 39 -11.16 8.99 -3.29
C LEU A 39 -12.00 10.07 -2.60
N LYS A 40 -11.45 10.65 -1.52
CA LYS A 40 -12.12 11.74 -0.80
C LYS A 40 -12.41 12.95 -1.70
N ARG A 41 -11.50 13.25 -2.64
CA ARG A 41 -11.63 14.34 -3.60
C ARG A 41 -11.25 13.85 -5.00
N ASN A 42 -11.78 14.54 -6.01
CA ASN A 42 -11.36 14.30 -7.39
C ASN A 42 -9.92 14.78 -7.58
N LEU A 43 -9.17 14.03 -8.38
CA LEU A 43 -7.81 14.40 -8.78
C LEU A 43 -7.85 15.33 -10.00
N PRO A 44 -6.77 16.08 -10.28
CA PRO A 44 -6.70 16.93 -11.46
C PRO A 44 -6.94 16.15 -12.75
N THR A 45 -7.75 16.69 -13.66
CA THR A 45 -8.04 16.06 -14.97
C THR A 45 -6.85 16.07 -15.93
N VAL A 46 -5.80 16.86 -15.61
CA VAL A 46 -4.54 16.92 -16.36
C VAL A 46 -3.71 15.64 -16.22
N LEU A 47 -4.09 14.73 -15.32
CA LEU A 47 -3.39 13.48 -15.10
C LEU A 47 -3.47 12.54 -16.31
N ARG A 48 -2.32 12.35 -16.95
CA ARG A 48 -2.17 11.44 -18.11
C ARG A 48 -2.06 9.98 -17.69
N THR A 49 -1.66 9.70 -16.46
CA THR A 49 -1.42 8.35 -15.94
C THR A 49 -2.74 7.59 -15.74
N HIS A 50 -2.71 6.28 -15.97
CA HIS A 50 -3.86 5.38 -15.71
C HIS A 50 -3.74 4.63 -14.38
N TYR A 51 -2.51 4.54 -13.88
CA TYR A 51 -2.15 3.86 -12.65
C TYR A 51 -1.49 4.85 -11.71
N LEU A 52 -1.96 4.89 -10.47
CA LEU A 52 -1.40 5.74 -9.44
C LEU A 52 -1.33 5.03 -8.09
N THR A 53 -0.39 5.47 -7.26
CA THR A 53 -0.29 5.14 -5.85
C THR A 53 -0.70 6.36 -5.03
N ILE A 54 -1.21 6.13 -3.83
CA ILE A 54 -1.68 7.16 -2.92
C ILE A 54 -0.95 6.98 -1.60
N GLU A 55 -0.35 8.04 -1.09
CA GLU A 55 0.34 8.01 0.19
C GLU A 55 -0.63 8.26 1.36
N GLN A 56 -1.55 9.20 1.16
CA GLN A 56 -2.52 9.62 2.16
C GLN A 56 -3.83 10.05 1.49
N LEU A 57 -4.97 9.70 2.07
CA LEU A 57 -6.28 10.09 1.54
C LEU A 57 -6.49 11.61 1.55
N ASP A 58 -5.99 12.29 2.58
CA ASP A 58 -6.09 13.73 2.73
C ASP A 58 -4.97 14.29 3.62
N THR A 59 -4.28 15.34 3.16
CA THR A 59 -3.27 16.08 3.93
C THR A 59 -3.89 17.24 4.71
N ALA A 60 -3.09 17.88 5.57
CA ALA A 60 -3.49 19.14 6.22
C ALA A 60 -3.83 20.25 5.21
N GLU A 61 -3.23 20.19 4.02
CA GLU A 61 -3.45 21.11 2.90
C GLU A 61 -4.68 20.76 2.06
N HIS A 62 -5.46 19.76 2.49
CA HIS A 62 -6.65 19.27 1.81
C HIS A 62 -6.40 18.67 0.42
N GLN A 63 -5.20 18.14 0.21
CA GLN A 63 -4.79 17.51 -1.04
C GLN A 63 -4.58 16.00 -0.84
N THR A 64 -4.74 15.24 -1.93
CA THR A 64 -4.45 13.82 -1.96
C THR A 64 -3.10 13.62 -2.66
N PRO A 65 -2.00 13.38 -1.94
CA PRO A 65 -0.70 13.11 -2.54
C PRO A 65 -0.77 11.78 -3.31
N PHE A 66 -0.49 11.86 -4.61
CA PHE A 66 -0.45 10.71 -5.50
C PHE A 66 0.84 10.71 -6.31
N GLN A 67 1.27 9.51 -6.72
CA GLN A 67 2.39 9.32 -7.63
C GLN A 67 1.98 8.43 -8.80
N SER A 68 2.70 8.53 -9.92
CA SER A 68 2.47 7.62 -11.05
C SER A 68 3.01 6.23 -10.71
N ALA A 69 2.18 5.21 -10.92
CA ALA A 69 2.56 3.81 -10.73
C ALA A 69 2.58 3.03 -12.05
N SER A 70 2.71 3.74 -13.17
CA SER A 70 2.67 3.13 -14.50
C SER A 70 3.93 2.29 -14.78
N SER A 71 5.09 2.72 -14.29
CA SER A 71 6.35 1.93 -14.38
C SER A 71 6.20 0.56 -13.73
N ASP A 72 5.66 0.54 -12.52
CA ASP A 72 5.60 -0.63 -11.65
C ASP A 72 4.56 -1.62 -12.17
N PHE A 73 3.38 -1.10 -12.55
CA PHE A 73 2.35 -1.90 -13.19
C PHE A 73 2.85 -2.54 -14.49
N LEU A 74 3.46 -1.75 -15.38
CA LEU A 74 3.97 -2.26 -16.66
C LEU A 74 5.15 -3.22 -16.44
N PHE A 75 5.97 -3.01 -15.42
CA PHE A 75 7.01 -3.96 -15.05
C PHE A 75 6.41 -5.30 -14.64
N LEU A 76 5.41 -5.31 -13.74
CA LEU A 76 4.71 -6.52 -13.33
C LEU A 76 4.02 -7.21 -14.52
N GLN A 77 3.46 -6.43 -15.45
CA GLN A 77 2.87 -6.96 -16.67
C GLN A 77 3.92 -7.65 -17.54
N ARG A 78 5.01 -6.96 -17.88
CA ARG A 78 6.13 -7.54 -18.64
C ARG A 78 6.72 -8.77 -17.95
N TRP A 79 6.81 -8.76 -16.62
CA TRP A 79 7.29 -9.89 -15.85
C TRP A 79 6.37 -11.11 -16.01
N LYS A 80 5.05 -10.92 -15.93
CA LYS A 80 4.07 -11.99 -16.12
C LYS A 80 4.08 -12.54 -17.56
N GLU A 81 4.26 -11.66 -18.54
CA GLU A 81 4.37 -12.04 -19.95
C GLU A 81 5.62 -12.90 -20.20
N ASN A 82 6.76 -12.52 -19.63
CA ASN A 82 8.02 -13.26 -19.79
C ASN A 82 8.11 -14.53 -18.92
N PHE A 83 7.45 -14.55 -17.76
CA PHE A 83 7.54 -15.62 -16.77
C PHE A 83 6.15 -16.12 -16.32
N PRO A 84 5.36 -16.75 -17.22
CA PRO A 84 3.98 -17.16 -16.93
C PRO A 84 3.85 -18.26 -15.87
N ARG A 85 4.92 -19.03 -15.63
CA ARG A 85 4.97 -20.08 -14.59
C ARG A 85 5.52 -19.58 -13.25
N SER A 86 5.93 -18.31 -13.16
CA SER A 86 6.38 -17.74 -11.90
C SER A 86 5.21 -17.72 -10.92
N ARG A 87 5.44 -18.22 -9.71
CA ARG A 87 4.48 -18.13 -8.60
C ARG A 87 4.91 -16.98 -7.70
N PRO A 88 3.97 -16.24 -7.09
CA PRO A 88 4.35 -15.31 -6.04
C PRO A 88 5.11 -16.09 -4.95
N PRO A 89 6.15 -15.48 -4.34
CA PRO A 89 6.80 -16.11 -3.19
C PRO A 89 5.73 -16.37 -2.13
N GLN A 90 5.81 -17.53 -1.47
CA GLN A 90 4.93 -17.78 -0.33
C GLN A 90 5.19 -16.69 0.72
N PRO A 91 4.15 -16.16 1.38
CA PRO A 91 4.32 -15.23 2.48
C PRO A 91 5.18 -15.89 3.56
N GLN A 92 6.48 -15.62 3.52
CA GLN A 92 7.35 -16.01 4.61
C GLN A 92 7.04 -15.03 5.73
N PRO A 93 6.75 -15.49 6.96
CA PRO A 93 6.67 -14.59 8.09
C PRO A 93 8.05 -13.94 8.18
N VAL A 94 8.15 -12.70 7.70
CA VAL A 94 9.37 -11.92 7.78
C VAL A 94 9.52 -11.57 9.26
N THR A 95 10.05 -12.52 10.03
CA THR A 95 10.78 -12.15 11.23
C THR A 95 11.95 -11.38 10.67
N VAL A 96 11.84 -10.05 10.66
CA VAL A 96 12.97 -9.18 10.40
C VAL A 96 13.95 -9.47 11.54
N LYS A 97 14.76 -10.51 11.36
CA LYS A 97 15.92 -10.76 12.18
C LYS A 97 16.83 -9.60 11.84
N LYS A 98 16.84 -8.59 12.71
CA LYS A 98 17.83 -7.52 12.57
C LYS A 98 19.18 -8.20 12.66
N ASP A 99 19.99 -8.05 11.62
CA ASP A 99 21.34 -8.58 11.63
C ASP A 99 22.10 -7.89 12.75
N LEU A 100 22.67 -8.70 13.65
CA LEU A 100 23.40 -8.23 14.82
C LEU A 100 24.53 -7.26 14.44
N SER A 101 25.11 -7.42 13.25
CA SER A 101 26.18 -6.57 12.72
C SER A 101 25.70 -5.18 12.30
N THR A 102 24.41 -5.01 12.03
CA THR A 102 23.82 -3.74 11.58
C THR A 102 23.13 -2.97 12.70
N MET A 103 22.97 -3.60 13.87
CA MET A 103 22.30 -2.98 15.00
C MET A 103 23.18 -1.92 15.66
N THR A 104 22.55 -0.84 16.09
CA THR A 104 23.20 0.12 16.98
C THR A 104 23.29 -0.45 18.40
N ASP A 105 24.28 -0.01 19.19
CA ASP A 105 24.51 -0.51 20.55
C ASP A 105 23.24 -0.45 21.42
N LYS A 106 22.48 0.64 21.32
CA LYS A 106 21.21 0.82 22.05
C LYS A 106 20.13 -0.18 21.66
N GLU A 107 20.04 -0.51 20.38
CA GLU A 107 19.09 -1.51 19.92
C GLU A 107 19.50 -2.90 20.40
N PHE A 108 20.81 -3.17 20.48
CA PHE A 108 21.34 -4.42 20.98
C PHE A 108 21.09 -4.59 22.49
N GLU A 109 21.29 -3.54 23.30
CA GLU A 109 20.93 -3.55 24.72
C GLU A 109 19.45 -3.88 24.94
N LYS A 110 18.56 -3.23 24.18
CA LYS A 110 17.11 -3.53 24.24
C LYS A 110 16.78 -4.96 23.83
N LEU A 111 17.51 -5.50 22.85
CA LEU A 111 17.38 -6.90 22.45
C LEU A 111 17.81 -7.84 23.60
N LEU A 112 18.88 -7.52 24.33
CA LEU A 112 19.31 -8.29 25.49
C LEU A 112 18.29 -8.24 26.63
N GLU A 113 17.68 -7.09 26.90
CA GLU A 113 16.62 -6.95 27.91
C GLU A 113 15.41 -7.84 27.58
N THR A 114 14.88 -7.72 26.36
CA THR A 114 13.73 -8.54 25.92
C THR A 114 14.04 -10.05 25.93
N ALA A 115 15.29 -10.43 25.61
CA ALA A 115 15.73 -11.83 25.68
C ALA A 115 15.82 -12.35 27.13
N ARG A 116 16.18 -11.50 28.10
CA ARG A 116 16.19 -11.84 29.53
C ARG A 116 14.77 -12.03 30.06
N GLU A 117 13.86 -11.11 29.72
CA GLU A 117 12.44 -11.19 30.12
C GLU A 117 11.79 -12.48 29.62
N LYS A 118 12.05 -12.86 28.37
CA LYS A 118 11.48 -14.07 27.76
C LYS A 118 12.03 -15.38 28.35
N ARG A 119 13.14 -15.32 29.09
CA ARG A 119 13.79 -16.47 29.71
C ARG A 119 13.29 -16.75 31.13
N GLN A 120 12.68 -15.75 31.80
CA GLN A 120 12.01 -15.89 33.09
C GLN A 120 10.60 -16.47 32.91
#